data_AF-A0A7K8W2A9-F1
#
_entry.id   AF-A0A7K8W2A9-F1
#
_cell.length_a   1.000
_cell.length_b   1.000
_cell.length_c   1.000
_cell.angle_alpha   90.00
_cell.angle_beta   90.00
_cell.angle_gamma   90.00
#
_symmetry.space_group_name_H-M   'P 1'
#
loop_
_entity.id
_entity.type
_entity.pdbx_description
1 polymer ?
#
loop_
_entity_poly.entity_id
_entity_poly.type
_entity_poly.pdbx_seq_one_letter_code
_entity_poly.pdbx_strand_id
1 'polypeptide(L)'
;LYTAPESCEGRCGEPLAEEDECHCHPECERRGSCCEDYDRHCRPDGFSRSHDSITDQELLEVSEQLYGLDHNKARPTDIAINPQHQAAPGETGHQEDLSPHPLYKYVNEELFSKPTYSSFIKLLDNYQRATGREEEVTADELQEQDNFLREVMKTELMKKLFAFLHGKNRYDSEQEFLEDLKQMWFGLYSRGDGEQDSSGFEHVFSGEVKKGKVSGFHNWIRFYLLEKQGIVNYFSHNFNGPWDTFPDVLGLQFSWDGFYKEVGSAFIGCSPEFEFGLYTLCFLARPGRACHLSLGGHSLSIQTYPWTKSTYGNGRRFIATAYVMSP
;
A
#
# COMPACT_ATOMS: atom_id res chain seq x y z
N LEU A 1 -24.53 -8.59 -27.86
CA LEU A 1 -23.40 -7.72 -27.51
C LEU A 1 -22.43 -7.85 -28.66
N TYR A 2 -22.37 -6.84 -29.53
CA TYR A 2 -21.42 -6.83 -30.65
C TYR A 2 -20.07 -6.38 -30.06
N THR A 3 -19.15 -7.32 -29.87
CA THR A 3 -17.73 -6.99 -29.68
C THR A 3 -17.16 -6.65 -31.05
N ALA A 4 -16.37 -5.57 -31.14
CA ALA A 4 -15.78 -5.17 -32.41
C ALA A 4 -14.72 -6.22 -32.82
N PRO A 5 -14.76 -6.76 -34.06
CA PRO A 5 -13.87 -7.83 -34.51
C PRO A 5 -12.39 -7.40 -34.58
N GLU A 6 -12.13 -6.10 -34.58
CA GLU A 6 -10.77 -5.51 -34.64
C GLU A 6 -10.20 -5.15 -33.25
N SER A 7 -10.96 -5.35 -32.17
CA SER A 7 -10.55 -4.96 -30.81
C SER A 7 -10.37 -6.15 -29.89
N CYS A 8 -9.43 -6.04 -28.95
CA CYS A 8 -9.18 -6.98 -27.89
C CYS A 8 -9.96 -6.73 -26.59
N GLU A 9 -10.79 -5.69 -26.53
CA GLU A 9 -11.65 -5.43 -25.38
C GLU A 9 -12.64 -6.58 -25.13
N GLY A 10 -12.41 -7.33 -24.06
CA GLY A 10 -13.21 -8.51 -23.69
C GLY A 10 -12.93 -9.79 -24.49
N ARG A 11 -11.89 -9.80 -25.35
CA ARG A 11 -11.52 -10.92 -26.24
C ARG A 11 -10.17 -11.57 -25.91
N CYS A 12 -9.55 -11.18 -24.79
CA CYS A 12 -8.24 -11.70 -24.40
C CYS A 12 -8.25 -13.21 -24.15
N GLY A 13 -7.35 -13.93 -24.81
CA GLY A 13 -7.22 -15.40 -24.69
C GLY A 13 -8.16 -16.20 -25.58
N GLU A 14 -8.86 -15.56 -26.53
CA GLU A 14 -9.65 -16.28 -27.52
C GLU A 14 -8.78 -17.23 -28.37
N PRO A 15 -9.28 -18.42 -28.74
CA PRO A 15 -8.57 -19.33 -29.63
C PRO A 15 -8.29 -18.66 -30.98
N LEU A 16 -7.13 -18.94 -31.57
CA LEU A 16 -6.81 -18.48 -32.93
C LEU A 16 -7.78 -19.11 -33.94
N ALA A 17 -8.60 -18.29 -34.61
CA ALA A 17 -9.39 -18.69 -35.77
C ALA A 17 -8.83 -18.06 -37.05
N GLU A 18 -8.69 -18.82 -38.13
CA GLU A 18 -8.19 -18.29 -39.42
C GLU A 18 -9.15 -17.28 -40.07
N GLU A 19 -10.38 -17.19 -39.56
CA GLU A 19 -11.44 -16.31 -40.06
C GLU A 19 -11.36 -14.90 -39.45
N ASP A 20 -10.57 -14.70 -38.38
CA ASP A 20 -10.43 -13.41 -37.71
C ASP A 20 -9.37 -12.53 -38.38
N GLU A 21 -9.69 -11.25 -38.56
CA GLU A 21 -8.77 -10.25 -39.12
C GLU A 21 -7.55 -10.00 -38.21
N CYS A 22 -7.72 -10.16 -36.90
CA CYS A 22 -6.67 -10.04 -35.90
C CYS A 22 -7.00 -10.88 -34.65
N HIS A 23 -5.97 -11.18 -33.85
CA HIS A 23 -6.08 -12.10 -32.71
C HIS A 23 -5.70 -11.46 -31.38
N CYS A 24 -6.40 -11.88 -30.33
CA CYS A 24 -6.19 -11.43 -28.95
C CYS A 24 -5.57 -12.50 -28.06
N HIS A 25 -4.74 -13.35 -28.66
CA HIS A 25 -4.07 -14.49 -28.03
C HIS A 25 -2.55 -14.29 -28.00
N PRO A 26 -1.81 -14.71 -26.94
CA PRO A 26 -0.35 -14.55 -26.86
C PRO A 26 0.47 -15.11 -28.03
N GLU A 27 -0.11 -16.00 -28.84
CA GLU A 27 0.55 -16.53 -30.04
C GLU A 27 0.49 -15.60 -31.26
N CYS A 28 -0.34 -14.55 -31.23
CA CYS A 28 -0.44 -13.58 -32.31
C CYS A 28 0.88 -12.84 -32.55
N GLU A 29 1.69 -12.62 -31.50
CA GLU A 29 2.99 -11.94 -31.60
C GLU A 29 3.98 -12.74 -32.47
N ARG A 30 3.93 -14.07 -32.38
CA ARG A 30 4.78 -14.97 -33.19
C ARG A 30 4.35 -15.00 -34.65
N ARG A 31 3.07 -14.76 -34.93
CA ARG A 31 2.47 -14.82 -36.26
C ARG A 31 2.33 -13.45 -36.92
N GLY A 32 2.56 -12.36 -36.18
CA GLY A 32 2.35 -10.99 -36.66
C GLY A 32 0.88 -10.67 -36.92
N SER A 33 -0.04 -11.28 -36.17
CA SER A 33 -1.50 -11.18 -36.40
C SER A 33 -2.27 -10.55 -35.23
N CYS A 34 -1.60 -9.84 -34.32
CA CYS A 34 -2.26 -9.22 -33.16
C CYS A 34 -3.17 -8.06 -33.59
N CYS A 35 -4.28 -7.86 -32.88
CA CYS A 35 -5.04 -6.62 -33.01
C CYS A 35 -4.21 -5.43 -32.56
N GLU A 36 -4.47 -4.24 -33.11
CA GLU A 36 -3.71 -3.02 -32.82
C GLU A 36 -3.72 -2.67 -31.32
N ASP A 37 -4.83 -2.99 -30.64
CA ASP A 37 -5.05 -2.72 -29.22
C ASP A 37 -4.69 -3.91 -28.31
N TYR A 38 -4.09 -4.98 -28.85
CA TYR A 38 -3.68 -6.17 -28.10
C TYR A 38 -2.80 -5.83 -26.89
N ASP A 39 -1.81 -4.96 -27.10
CA ASP A 39 -0.88 -4.52 -26.07
C ASP A 39 -1.57 -3.72 -24.96
N ARG A 40 -2.69 -3.06 -25.28
CA ARG A 40 -3.45 -2.25 -24.34
C ARG A 40 -4.42 -3.08 -23.50
N HIS A 41 -5.01 -4.11 -24.08
CA HIS A 41 -6.08 -4.89 -23.43
C HIS A 41 -5.62 -6.23 -22.88
N CYS A 42 -4.67 -6.91 -23.55
CA CYS A 42 -4.32 -8.29 -23.24
C CYS A 42 -2.88 -8.49 -22.79
N ARG A 43 -1.99 -7.54 -23.07
CA ARG A 43 -0.66 -7.57 -22.47
C ARG A 43 -0.79 -7.18 -21.00
N PRO A 44 -0.20 -7.95 -20.07
CA PRO A 44 -0.07 -7.48 -18.70
C PRO A 44 0.77 -6.18 -18.75
N ASP A 45 0.14 -5.07 -18.40
CA ASP A 45 0.75 -3.76 -18.18
C ASP A 45 2.02 -3.90 -17.33
N GLY A 46 3.19 -4.00 -17.98
CA GLY A 46 4.49 -4.07 -17.33
C GLY A 46 4.72 -5.34 -16.51
N PHE A 47 5.90 -5.94 -16.64
CA PHE A 47 6.36 -7.05 -15.80
C PHE A 47 5.69 -8.41 -16.09
N SER A 48 6.11 -9.06 -17.19
CA SER A 48 6.74 -10.40 -17.13
C SER A 48 6.49 -11.26 -18.38
N ARG A 49 7.55 -11.89 -18.91
CA ARG A 49 7.45 -13.16 -19.63
C ARG A 49 6.94 -14.22 -18.64
N SER A 50 6.22 -15.26 -19.06
CA SER A 50 5.53 -16.20 -18.14
C SER A 50 6.40 -16.76 -16.98
N HIS A 51 7.72 -16.82 -17.14
CA HIS A 51 8.69 -17.30 -16.15
C HIS A 51 9.05 -16.30 -15.02
N ASP A 52 8.91 -14.98 -15.21
CA ASP A 52 9.22 -13.99 -14.16
C ASP A 52 7.99 -13.59 -13.32
N SER A 53 6.87 -14.29 -13.50
CA SER A 53 5.63 -14.00 -12.77
C SER A 53 5.77 -14.45 -11.31
N ILE A 54 5.42 -13.56 -10.37
CA ILE A 54 5.38 -13.89 -8.94
C ILE A 54 4.09 -14.67 -8.70
N THR A 55 4.22 -15.94 -8.34
CA THR A 55 3.09 -16.87 -8.09
C THR A 55 2.44 -16.60 -6.73
N ASP A 56 1.21 -17.08 -6.55
CA ASP A 56 0.51 -16.94 -5.27
C ASP A 56 1.25 -17.69 -4.14
N GLN A 57 1.79 -18.88 -4.44
CA GLN A 57 2.58 -19.64 -3.47
C GLN A 57 3.85 -18.88 -3.03
N GLU A 58 4.56 -18.25 -3.96
CA GLU A 58 5.71 -17.41 -3.64
C GLU A 58 5.31 -16.20 -2.76
N LEU A 59 4.14 -15.60 -3.00
CA LEU A 59 3.62 -14.51 -2.15
C LEU A 59 3.35 -14.97 -0.72
N LEU A 60 2.73 -16.13 -0.53
CA LEU A 60 2.50 -16.72 0.79
C LEU A 60 3.83 -17.00 1.51
N GLU A 61 4.80 -17.58 0.81
CA GLU A 61 6.10 -17.94 1.40
C GLU A 61 6.96 -16.71 1.75
N VAL A 62 7.05 -15.73 0.85
CA VAL A 62 7.86 -14.54 1.09
C VAL A 62 7.23 -13.67 2.18
N SER A 63 5.89 -13.56 2.26
CA SER A 63 5.24 -12.79 3.31
C SER A 63 5.46 -13.35 4.71
N GLU A 64 5.46 -14.68 4.89
CA GLU A 64 5.86 -15.32 6.15
C GLU A 64 7.33 -15.06 6.52
N GLN A 65 8.21 -15.05 5.51
CA GLN A 65 9.62 -14.74 5.74
C GLN A 65 9.79 -13.28 6.18
N LEU A 66 9.10 -12.34 5.55
CA LEU A 66 9.12 -10.92 5.94
C LEU A 66 8.52 -10.72 7.34
N TYR A 67 7.44 -11.43 7.68
CA TYR A 67 6.85 -11.45 9.02
C TYR A 67 7.83 -11.89 10.11
N GLY A 68 8.61 -12.94 9.84
CA GLY A 68 9.66 -13.41 10.75
C GLY A 68 10.86 -12.45 10.88
N LEU A 69 11.09 -11.60 9.88
CA LEU A 69 12.20 -10.65 9.80
C LEU A 69 11.85 -9.23 10.27
N ASP A 70 10.61 -8.99 10.70
CA ASP A 70 10.22 -7.73 11.33
C ASP A 70 10.76 -7.65 12.77
N HIS A 71 12.07 -7.43 12.91
CA HIS A 71 12.76 -7.34 14.19
C HIS A 71 12.47 -6.05 14.95
N ASN A 72 11.98 -5.02 14.25
CA ASN A 72 11.70 -3.72 14.83
C ASN A 72 10.26 -3.56 15.33
N LYS A 73 9.36 -4.51 15.04
CA LYS A 73 7.99 -4.51 15.57
C LYS A 73 7.90 -4.36 17.08
N ALA A 74 6.71 -3.94 17.51
CA ALA A 74 6.31 -3.95 18.90
C ALA A 74 6.29 -5.38 19.45
N ARG A 75 6.70 -5.53 20.71
CA ARG A 75 6.44 -6.74 21.51
C ARG A 75 5.02 -6.66 22.09
N PRO A 76 4.45 -7.78 22.55
CA PRO A 76 3.13 -7.76 23.20
C PRO A 76 3.00 -6.78 24.37
N THR A 77 4.10 -6.46 25.05
CA THR A 77 4.13 -5.49 26.16
C THR A 77 4.32 -4.04 25.73
N ASP A 78 4.67 -3.80 24.47
CA ASP A 78 4.97 -2.45 23.98
C ASP A 78 3.71 -1.68 23.58
N ILE A 79 2.58 -2.35 23.34
CA ILE A 79 1.32 -1.70 22.98
C ILE A 79 0.18 -2.37 23.74
N ALA A 80 -0.67 -1.55 24.37
CA ALA A 80 -1.95 -1.99 24.91
C ALA A 80 -3.09 -1.18 24.27
N ILE A 81 -3.96 -1.86 23.54
CA ILE A 81 -5.15 -1.26 22.93
C ILE A 81 -6.41 -1.48 23.77
N ASN A 82 -7.43 -0.69 23.48
CA ASN A 82 -8.75 -0.69 24.08
C ASN A 82 -9.82 -0.69 22.96
N PRO A 83 -10.12 -1.85 22.37
CA PRO A 83 -11.00 -1.92 21.19
C PRO A 83 -12.45 -1.48 21.45
N GLN A 84 -12.91 -1.46 22.71
CA GLN A 84 -14.24 -0.97 23.08
C GLN A 84 -15.37 -1.58 22.26
N HIS A 85 -16.10 -0.79 21.47
CA HIS A 85 -17.27 -1.25 20.72
C HIS A 85 -16.88 -1.92 19.41
N GLN A 86 -17.42 -3.11 19.19
CA GLN A 86 -17.36 -3.78 17.90
C GLN A 86 -18.61 -3.44 17.08
N ALA A 87 -18.43 -2.61 16.04
CA ALA A 87 -19.49 -2.20 15.13
C ALA A 87 -19.97 -3.37 14.27
N ALA A 88 -21.30 -3.54 14.19
CA ALA A 88 -21.91 -4.42 13.21
C ALA A 88 -21.83 -3.80 11.79
N PRO A 89 -21.96 -4.59 10.70
CA PRO A 89 -21.84 -4.07 9.32
C PRO A 89 -22.77 -2.89 8.97
N GLY A 90 -23.90 -2.74 9.66
CA GLY A 90 -24.80 -1.60 9.46
C GLY A 90 -24.45 -0.35 10.27
N GLU A 91 -23.59 -0.48 11.29
CA GLU A 91 -23.27 0.60 12.23
C GLU A 91 -22.08 1.47 11.77
N THR A 92 -21.24 0.95 10.88
CA THR A 92 -20.01 1.64 10.42
C THR A 92 -20.29 2.99 9.75
N GLY A 93 -21.49 3.18 9.19
CA GLY A 93 -21.91 4.43 8.56
C GLY A 93 -22.59 5.46 9.48
N HIS A 94 -22.89 5.11 10.73
CA HIS A 94 -23.72 5.94 11.62
C HIS A 94 -23.04 7.22 12.10
N GLN A 95 -21.70 7.28 12.07
CA GLN A 95 -20.91 8.40 12.59
C GLN A 95 -21.18 8.68 14.08
N GLU A 96 -21.53 7.63 14.83
CA GLU A 96 -21.75 7.70 16.26
C GLU A 96 -20.49 7.26 17.01
N ASP A 97 -20.08 8.05 18.00
CA ASP A 97 -18.99 7.68 18.88
C ASP A 97 -19.52 6.68 19.94
N LEU A 98 -19.13 5.42 19.77
CA LEU A 98 -19.48 4.31 20.66
C LEU A 98 -18.28 3.88 21.54
N SER A 99 -17.19 4.65 21.51
CA SER A 99 -15.94 4.35 22.19
C SER A 99 -15.46 5.56 22.98
N PRO A 100 -15.99 5.79 24.20
CA PRO A 100 -15.74 7.03 24.97
C PRO A 100 -14.29 7.18 25.49
N HIS A 101 -13.40 6.21 25.22
CA HIS A 101 -12.00 6.24 25.61
C HIS A 101 -11.09 6.13 24.38
N PRO A 102 -9.82 6.56 24.47
CA PRO A 102 -8.84 6.31 23.42
C PRO A 102 -8.66 4.82 23.11
N LEU A 103 -8.34 4.50 21.86
CA LEU A 103 -7.93 3.17 21.43
C LEU A 103 -6.60 2.78 22.09
N TYR A 104 -5.59 3.64 22.09
CA TYR A 104 -4.30 3.31 22.69
C TYR A 104 -4.29 3.66 24.18
N LYS A 105 -4.34 2.64 25.04
CA LYS A 105 -4.11 2.79 26.49
C LYS A 105 -2.65 3.06 26.80
N TYR A 106 -1.76 2.42 26.05
CA TYR A 106 -0.32 2.52 26.24
C TYR A 106 0.42 2.19 24.94
N VAL A 107 1.48 2.94 24.68
CA VAL A 107 2.51 2.62 23.69
C VAL A 107 3.87 2.90 24.32
N ASN A 108 4.79 1.96 24.22
CA ASN A 108 6.18 2.14 24.60
C ASN A 108 6.88 3.01 23.55
N GLU A 109 6.98 4.31 23.82
CA GLU A 109 7.57 5.28 22.89
C GLU A 109 9.09 5.10 22.70
N GLU A 110 9.75 4.22 23.47
CA GLU A 110 11.13 3.82 23.15
C GLU A 110 11.24 3.18 21.76
N LEU A 111 10.15 2.59 21.23
CA LEU A 111 10.06 2.14 19.85
C LEU A 111 10.41 3.26 18.85
N PHE A 112 10.00 4.50 19.14
CA PHE A 112 10.17 5.64 18.25
C PHE A 112 11.62 6.14 18.16
N SER A 113 12.48 5.68 19.07
CA SER A 113 13.93 5.93 19.00
C SER A 113 14.65 5.02 18.00
N LYS A 114 14.01 3.92 17.57
CA LYS A 114 14.59 3.03 16.56
C LYS A 114 14.75 3.79 15.23
N PRO A 115 15.83 3.56 14.45
CA PRO A 115 16.12 4.37 13.27
C PRO A 115 14.99 4.44 12.23
N THR A 116 14.30 3.32 11.95
CA THR A 116 13.21 3.28 10.98
C THR A 116 11.95 3.99 11.47
N TYR A 117 11.62 3.86 12.76
CA TYR A 117 10.52 4.62 13.37
C TYR A 117 10.81 6.12 13.42
N SER A 118 12.00 6.52 13.88
CA SER A 118 12.36 7.93 14.00
C SER A 118 12.35 8.64 12.65
N SER A 119 12.92 8.00 11.62
CA SER A 119 12.92 8.55 10.26
C SER A 119 11.53 8.56 9.62
N PHE A 120 10.69 7.56 9.89
CA PHE A 120 9.30 7.54 9.43
C PHE A 120 8.45 8.65 10.08
N ILE A 121 8.61 8.89 11.39
CA ILE A 121 7.86 9.93 12.10
C ILE A 121 8.20 11.33 11.57
N LYS A 122 9.48 11.56 11.21
CA LYS A 122 9.95 12.78 10.53
C LYS A 122 9.44 12.96 9.10
N LEU A 123 8.79 11.95 8.52
CA LEU A 123 8.07 12.16 7.27
C LEU A 123 6.64 12.62 7.57
N LEU A 124 6.02 12.14 8.66
CA LEU A 124 4.62 12.40 8.99
C LEU A 124 4.35 13.84 9.49
N ASP A 125 5.36 14.55 9.96
CA ASP A 125 5.28 15.93 10.45
C ASP A 125 5.33 16.98 9.33
N ASN A 126 5.83 16.63 8.14
CA ASN A 126 5.87 17.51 6.98
C ASN A 126 4.49 17.71 6.31
N TYR A 127 3.59 16.73 6.42
CA TYR A 127 2.37 16.71 5.62
C TYR A 127 1.18 17.41 6.28
N GLN A 128 0.53 18.28 5.52
CA GLN A 128 -0.73 18.93 5.89
C GLN A 128 -1.92 18.14 5.32
N ARG A 129 -2.98 17.95 6.10
CA ARG A 129 -4.17 17.17 5.72
C ARG A 129 -4.94 17.65 4.48
N ALA A 130 -4.74 18.90 4.05
CA ALA A 130 -5.57 19.57 3.06
C ALA A 130 -4.89 19.51 1.69
N THR A 131 -5.57 18.92 0.71
CA THR A 131 -5.10 18.75 -0.67
C THR A 131 -5.40 19.98 -1.54
N GLY A 132 -4.80 20.06 -2.73
CA GLY A 132 -5.02 21.17 -3.68
C GLY A 132 -4.25 22.44 -3.34
N ARG A 133 -3.05 22.30 -2.79
CA ARG A 133 -2.01 23.32 -2.81
C ARG A 133 -0.74 22.66 -3.33
N GLU A 134 -0.04 23.31 -4.25
CA GLU A 134 1.26 22.85 -4.73
C GLU A 134 2.20 22.64 -3.53
N GLU A 135 2.67 21.41 -3.34
CA GLU A 135 3.66 21.07 -2.32
C GLU A 135 5.05 21.48 -2.84
N GLU A 136 5.66 22.49 -2.23
CA GLU A 136 7.07 22.79 -2.49
C GLU A 136 7.93 21.85 -1.64
N VAL A 137 8.42 20.76 -2.24
CA VAL A 137 9.29 19.82 -1.53
C VAL A 137 10.64 20.49 -1.25
N THR A 138 10.89 20.75 0.02
CA THR A 138 12.09 21.38 0.52
C THR A 138 13.30 20.44 0.47
N ALA A 139 14.51 21.00 0.55
CA ALA A 139 15.73 20.21 0.62
C ALA A 139 15.78 19.32 1.87
N ASP A 140 15.18 19.77 2.98
CA ASP A 140 15.11 19.01 4.23
C ASP A 140 14.16 17.81 4.08
N GLU A 141 12.99 17.99 3.46
CA GLU A 141 12.04 16.89 3.16
C GLU A 141 12.66 15.85 2.23
N LEU A 142 13.40 16.25 1.20
CA LEU A 142 14.14 15.31 0.34
C LEU A 142 15.18 14.53 1.15
N GLN A 143 15.86 15.19 2.10
CA GLN A 143 16.84 14.54 2.95
C GLN A 143 16.19 13.55 3.92
N GLU A 144 14.99 13.83 4.40
CA GLU A 144 14.21 12.94 5.26
C GLU A 144 13.72 11.72 4.50
N GLN A 145 13.25 11.87 3.27
CA GLN A 145 12.91 10.76 2.37
C GLN A 145 14.12 9.85 2.15
N ASP A 146 15.27 10.43 1.80
CA ASP A 146 16.52 9.69 1.60
C ASP A 146 17.00 8.99 2.88
N ASN A 147 16.81 9.62 4.03
CA ASN A 147 17.17 9.05 5.31
C ASN A 147 16.27 7.86 5.67
N PHE A 148 14.95 8.00 5.52
CA PHE A 148 14.02 6.89 5.75
C PHE A 148 14.33 5.70 4.87
N LEU A 149 14.46 5.90 3.55
CA LEU A 149 14.77 4.83 2.61
C LEU A 149 16.10 4.14 2.95
N ARG A 150 17.12 4.91 3.35
CA ARG A 150 18.40 4.36 3.80
C ARG A 150 18.24 3.51 5.07
N GLU A 151 17.47 3.97 6.06
CA GLU A 151 17.27 3.20 7.29
C GLU A 151 16.48 1.91 7.06
N VAL A 152 15.41 1.94 6.25
CA VAL A 152 14.64 0.72 5.97
C VAL A 152 15.46 -0.28 5.15
N MET A 153 16.28 0.16 4.18
CA MET A 153 17.13 -0.74 3.39
C MET A 153 18.25 -1.41 4.20
N LYS A 154 18.61 -0.91 5.39
CA LYS A 154 19.56 -1.60 6.29
C LYS A 154 18.97 -2.86 6.91
N THR A 155 17.64 -2.96 7.01
CA THR A 155 16.94 -4.04 7.70
C THR A 155 17.05 -5.37 6.95
N GLU A 156 17.04 -6.49 7.68
CA GLU A 156 17.06 -7.82 7.06
C GLU A 156 15.79 -8.09 6.25
N LEU A 157 14.66 -7.51 6.67
CA LEU A 157 13.39 -7.55 5.95
C LEU A 157 13.51 -6.97 4.55
N MET A 158 13.99 -5.72 4.41
CA MET A 158 14.10 -5.08 3.09
C MET A 158 15.16 -5.73 2.21
N LYS A 159 16.27 -6.21 2.80
CA LYS A 159 17.26 -7.01 2.07
C LYS A 159 16.67 -8.31 1.54
N LYS A 160 15.83 -8.98 2.33
CA LYS A 160 15.13 -10.20 1.92
C LYS A 160 14.13 -9.92 0.79
N LEU A 161 13.37 -8.83 0.89
CA LEU A 161 12.46 -8.40 -0.17
C LEU A 161 13.22 -8.10 -1.47
N PHE A 162 14.31 -7.34 -1.39
CA PHE A 162 15.17 -7.07 -2.54
C PHE A 162 15.70 -8.37 -3.17
N ALA A 163 16.26 -9.28 -2.36
CA ALA A 163 16.80 -10.54 -2.86
C ALA A 163 15.73 -11.39 -3.57
N PHE A 164 14.50 -11.41 -3.05
CA PHE A 164 13.37 -12.05 -3.71
C PHE A 164 13.06 -11.39 -5.07
N LEU A 165 12.90 -10.06 -5.10
CA LEU A 165 12.56 -9.31 -6.31
C LEU A 165 13.67 -9.40 -7.38
N HIS A 166 14.94 -9.37 -6.97
CA HIS A 166 16.09 -9.62 -7.84
C HIS A 166 16.04 -11.03 -8.44
N GLY A 167 15.73 -12.06 -7.62
CA GLY A 167 15.53 -13.42 -8.10
C GLY A 167 14.36 -13.57 -9.10
N LYS A 168 13.44 -12.61 -9.12
CA LYS A 168 12.33 -12.51 -10.08
C LYS A 168 12.62 -11.54 -11.23
N ASN A 169 13.90 -11.18 -11.44
CA ASN A 169 14.36 -10.25 -12.48
C ASN A 169 13.59 -8.92 -12.46
N ARG A 170 13.23 -8.42 -11.27
CA ARG A 170 12.54 -7.12 -11.12
C ARG A 170 13.51 -5.95 -11.01
N TYR A 171 14.67 -6.19 -10.42
CA TYR A 171 15.73 -5.20 -10.22
C TYR A 171 17.09 -5.88 -10.34
N ASP A 172 18.04 -5.21 -10.98
CA ASP A 172 19.40 -5.72 -11.18
C ASP A 172 20.32 -5.35 -10.00
N SER A 173 19.96 -4.36 -9.19
CA SER A 173 20.78 -3.93 -8.04
C SER A 173 19.95 -3.28 -6.91
N GLU A 174 20.51 -3.27 -5.70
CA GLU A 174 19.89 -2.57 -4.55
C GLU A 174 19.72 -1.08 -4.82
N GLN A 175 20.66 -0.48 -5.56
CA GLN A 175 20.60 0.94 -5.92
C GLN A 175 19.41 1.22 -6.85
N GLU A 176 19.17 0.38 -7.85
CA GLU A 176 17.99 0.51 -8.73
C GLU A 176 16.69 0.35 -7.94
N PHE A 177 16.63 -0.62 -7.02
CA PHE A 177 15.46 -0.81 -6.18
C PHE A 177 15.23 0.40 -5.27
N LEU A 178 16.28 0.95 -4.66
CA LEU A 178 16.20 2.15 -3.82
C LEU A 178 15.71 3.38 -4.61
N GLU A 179 16.21 3.60 -5.81
CA GLU A 179 15.77 4.68 -6.70
C GLU A 179 14.31 4.50 -7.11
N ASP A 180 13.89 3.26 -7.39
CA ASP A 180 12.49 2.98 -7.71
C ASP A 180 11.57 3.16 -6.51
N LEU A 181 11.97 2.72 -5.31
CA LEU A 181 11.23 2.99 -4.08
C LEU A 181 11.03 4.48 -3.87
N LYS A 182 12.07 5.30 -4.11
CA LYS A 182 11.99 6.75 -3.97
C LYS A 182 10.92 7.32 -4.90
N GLN A 183 10.96 6.97 -6.19
CA GLN A 183 9.98 7.46 -7.15
C GLN A 183 8.58 6.89 -6.89
N MET A 184 8.46 5.58 -6.64
CA MET A 184 7.20 4.87 -6.41
C MET A 184 6.39 5.47 -5.27
N TRP A 185 7.06 5.80 -4.15
CA TRP A 185 6.42 6.25 -2.92
C TRP A 185 6.40 7.76 -2.75
N PHE A 186 7.47 8.46 -3.12
CA PHE A 186 7.63 9.90 -2.87
C PHE A 186 7.55 10.77 -4.12
N GLY A 187 7.52 10.16 -5.31
CA GLY A 187 7.32 10.91 -6.54
C GLY A 187 5.94 11.57 -6.55
N LEU A 188 5.91 12.88 -6.80
CA LEU A 188 4.69 13.67 -6.78
C LEU A 188 3.84 13.42 -8.03
N TYR A 189 2.53 13.39 -7.84
CA TYR A 189 1.56 13.33 -8.93
C TYR A 189 0.29 14.13 -8.59
N SER A 190 -0.40 14.59 -9.62
CA SER A 190 -1.55 15.50 -9.46
C SER A 190 -2.87 14.76 -9.19
N ARG A 191 -3.40 14.84 -7.96
CA ARG A 191 -4.71 14.26 -7.66
C ARG A 191 -5.89 15.15 -8.11
N GLY A 192 -5.64 16.44 -8.32
CA GLY A 192 -6.58 17.46 -8.82
C GLY A 192 -6.36 17.92 -10.27
N ASP A 193 -6.80 19.13 -10.59
CA ASP A 193 -6.70 19.79 -11.91
C ASP A 193 -5.30 20.38 -12.18
N GLY A 194 -4.26 19.54 -12.10
CA GLY A 194 -2.92 19.86 -12.61
C GLY A 194 -1.84 20.23 -11.60
N GLU A 195 -2.15 20.32 -10.30
CA GLU A 195 -1.15 20.57 -9.24
C GLU A 195 -0.49 19.26 -8.80
N GLN A 196 0.85 19.15 -8.84
CA GLN A 196 1.58 17.99 -8.29
C GLN A 196 1.59 18.06 -6.75
N ASP A 197 0.48 17.66 -6.14
CA ASP A 197 0.16 17.97 -4.75
C ASP A 197 0.16 16.77 -3.82
N SER A 198 0.52 15.58 -4.30
CA SER A 198 0.48 14.38 -3.45
C SER A 198 1.46 13.29 -3.87
N SER A 199 1.83 12.46 -2.89
CA SER A 199 2.63 11.26 -3.07
C SER A 199 1.93 10.00 -2.54
N GLY A 200 2.44 8.83 -2.94
CA GLY A 200 1.94 7.56 -2.41
C GLY A 200 2.14 7.42 -0.91
N PHE A 201 3.29 7.89 -0.40
CA PHE A 201 3.61 7.88 1.02
C PHE A 201 2.62 8.73 1.82
N GLU A 202 2.43 9.98 1.42
CA GLU A 202 1.52 10.90 2.07
C GLU A 202 0.11 10.31 2.14
N HIS A 203 -0.43 9.86 1.00
CA HIS A 203 -1.77 9.31 0.96
C HIS A 203 -1.92 8.09 1.88
N VAL A 204 -1.03 7.09 1.76
CA VAL A 204 -1.16 5.83 2.49
C VAL A 204 -0.93 6.02 3.99
N PHE A 205 0.16 6.67 4.37
CA PHE A 205 0.63 6.73 5.75
C PHE A 205 0.16 7.97 6.51
N SER A 206 0.17 9.15 5.89
CA SER A 206 -0.27 10.40 6.55
C SER A 206 -1.79 10.57 6.49
N GLY A 207 -2.38 10.28 5.33
CA GLY A 207 -3.79 10.48 5.03
C GLY A 207 -4.11 11.88 4.51
N GLU A 208 -5.23 11.99 3.79
CA GLU A 208 -5.73 13.24 3.21
C GLU A 208 -7.23 13.41 3.46
N VAL A 209 -7.73 14.65 3.48
CA VAL A 209 -9.18 14.91 3.48
C VAL A 209 -9.63 15.25 2.07
N LYS A 210 -10.50 14.41 1.50
CA LYS A 210 -11.05 14.59 0.15
C LYS A 210 -12.56 14.64 0.20
N LYS A 211 -13.15 15.72 -0.32
CA LYS A 211 -14.61 15.95 -0.34
C LYS A 211 -15.28 15.74 1.04
N GLY A 212 -14.62 16.19 2.10
CA GLY A 212 -15.12 16.08 3.48
C GLY A 212 -15.06 14.67 4.07
N LYS A 213 -14.27 13.76 3.49
CA LYS A 213 -14.02 12.42 4.04
C LYS A 213 -12.53 12.17 4.16
N VAL A 214 -12.15 11.39 5.17
CA VAL A 214 -10.76 10.90 5.32
C VAL A 214 -10.48 9.84 4.26
N SER A 215 -9.41 10.03 3.49
CA SER A 215 -8.90 9.08 2.50
C SER A 215 -7.47 8.70 2.85
N GLY A 216 -7.08 7.44 2.63
CA GLY A 216 -5.82 6.94 3.14
C GLY A 216 -5.81 6.85 4.67
N PHE A 217 -4.72 7.22 5.34
CA PHE A 217 -4.59 7.16 6.80
C PHE A 217 -4.76 5.72 7.35
N HIS A 218 -3.83 4.84 6.99
CA HIS A 218 -3.86 3.41 7.36
C HIS A 218 -2.78 3.01 8.38
N ASN A 219 -2.05 3.97 8.94
CA ASN A 219 -0.88 3.69 9.78
C ASN A 219 -1.12 3.89 11.28
N TRP A 220 -0.73 2.89 12.08
CA TRP A 220 -0.95 2.89 13.53
C TRP A 220 -0.13 3.94 14.28
N ILE A 221 1.10 4.23 13.83
CA ILE A 221 1.98 5.23 14.46
C ILE A 221 1.34 6.61 14.29
N ARG A 222 0.92 6.95 13.07
CA ARG A 222 0.20 8.19 12.77
C ARG A 222 -1.08 8.31 13.60
N PHE A 223 -1.85 7.23 13.69
CA PHE A 223 -3.08 7.19 14.48
C PHE A 223 -2.78 7.48 15.96
N TYR A 224 -1.84 6.76 16.56
CA TYR A 224 -1.46 6.93 17.96
C TYR A 224 -1.01 8.36 18.27
N LEU A 225 -0.11 8.92 17.45
CA LEU A 225 0.42 10.27 17.67
C LEU A 225 -0.67 11.34 17.61
N LEU A 226 -1.65 11.19 16.72
CA LEU A 226 -2.77 12.13 16.58
C LEU A 226 -3.87 11.91 17.62
N GLU A 227 -4.14 10.66 18.03
CA GLU A 227 -5.06 10.36 19.13
C GLU A 227 -4.53 10.93 20.45
N LYS A 228 -3.22 10.79 20.71
CA LYS A 228 -2.55 11.38 21.87
C LYS A 228 -2.68 12.91 21.92
N GLN A 229 -2.79 13.56 20.77
CA GLN A 229 -3.00 15.01 20.65
C GLN A 229 -4.49 15.42 20.71
N GLY A 230 -5.42 14.47 20.76
CA GLY A 230 -6.86 14.72 20.70
C GLY A 230 -7.37 15.14 19.31
N ILE A 231 -6.57 14.94 18.27
CA ILE A 231 -6.90 15.30 16.88
C ILE A 231 -7.63 14.14 16.19
N VAL A 232 -7.33 12.91 16.58
CA VAL A 232 -8.09 11.72 16.18
C VAL A 232 -8.96 11.27 17.34
N ASN A 233 -10.23 10.97 17.05
CA ASN A 233 -11.16 10.34 17.98
C ASN A 233 -11.59 8.97 17.44
N TYR A 234 -11.29 7.92 18.19
CA TYR A 234 -11.64 6.54 17.86
C TYR A 234 -13.12 6.27 18.17
N PHE A 235 -13.87 5.71 17.22
CA PHE A 235 -15.33 5.51 17.38
C PHE A 235 -15.68 4.03 17.63
N SER A 236 -15.09 3.11 16.87
CA SER A 236 -15.34 1.67 16.97
C SER A 236 -14.40 0.87 16.09
N HIS A 237 -14.45 -0.46 16.20
CA HIS A 237 -13.83 -1.38 15.24
C HIS A 237 -14.86 -2.32 14.62
N ASN A 238 -14.69 -2.71 13.37
CA ASN A 238 -15.53 -3.72 12.72
C ASN A 238 -14.78 -5.05 12.47
N PHE A 239 -13.46 -5.06 12.66
CA PHE A 239 -12.64 -6.24 12.50
C PHE A 239 -11.49 -6.21 13.50
N ASN A 240 -11.21 -7.34 14.15
CA ASN A 240 -10.05 -7.55 15.00
C ASN A 240 -9.39 -8.86 14.57
N GLY A 241 -8.11 -8.79 14.19
CA GLY A 241 -7.40 -9.90 13.57
C GLY A 241 -7.23 -11.11 14.50
N PRO A 242 -6.94 -12.29 13.94
CA PRO A 242 -6.73 -13.50 14.73
C PRO A 242 -5.34 -13.61 15.39
N TRP A 243 -4.46 -12.62 15.21
CA TRP A 243 -3.09 -12.68 15.71
C TRP A 243 -3.03 -12.48 17.23
N ASP A 244 -2.24 -13.31 17.91
CA ASP A 244 -2.01 -13.24 19.36
C ASP A 244 -0.81 -12.34 19.74
N THR A 245 -0.15 -11.76 18.73
CA THR A 245 1.02 -10.90 18.84
C THR A 245 1.07 -9.94 17.66
N PHE A 246 2.02 -9.00 17.67
CA PHE A 246 2.20 -8.06 16.57
C PHE A 246 3.04 -8.64 15.41
N PRO A 247 2.83 -8.15 14.17
CA PRO A 247 1.75 -7.23 13.78
C PRO A 247 0.36 -7.89 13.75
N ASP A 248 -0.64 -7.16 14.22
CA ASP A 248 -2.07 -7.51 14.16
C ASP A 248 -2.79 -6.58 13.15
N VAL A 249 -4.07 -6.82 12.85
CA VAL A 249 -4.87 -5.99 11.94
C VAL A 249 -6.18 -5.59 12.60
N LEU A 250 -6.48 -4.30 12.57
CA LEU A 250 -7.71 -3.75 13.14
C LEU A 250 -8.47 -2.96 12.06
N GLY A 251 -9.75 -3.25 11.88
CA GLY A 251 -10.69 -2.45 11.09
C GLY A 251 -11.27 -1.35 11.97
N LEU A 252 -11.21 -0.09 11.55
CA LEU A 252 -11.39 1.10 12.39
C LEU A 252 -12.42 2.08 11.80
N GLN A 253 -13.24 2.63 12.68
CA GLN A 253 -14.03 3.84 12.47
C GLN A 253 -13.45 4.95 13.35
N PHE A 254 -13.22 6.14 12.79
CA PHE A 254 -12.70 7.26 13.55
C PHE A 254 -13.03 8.61 12.92
N SER A 255 -12.96 9.67 13.73
CA SER A 255 -12.93 11.04 13.26
C SER A 255 -11.49 11.57 13.29
N TRP A 256 -11.10 12.28 12.24
CA TRP A 256 -9.85 13.02 12.18
C TRP A 256 -10.15 14.50 11.97
N ASP A 257 -9.97 15.28 13.04
CA ASP A 257 -10.28 16.71 13.12
C ASP A 257 -11.63 17.09 12.47
N GLY A 258 -12.68 16.36 12.89
CA GLY A 258 -14.07 16.54 12.45
C GLY A 258 -14.47 15.76 11.20
N PHE A 259 -13.54 15.14 10.47
CA PHE A 259 -13.84 14.36 9.28
C PHE A 259 -13.93 12.86 9.59
N TYR A 260 -15.04 12.24 9.22
CA TYR A 260 -15.28 10.83 9.52
C TYR A 260 -14.61 9.90 8.49
N LYS A 261 -14.02 8.80 8.99
CA LYS A 261 -13.61 7.63 8.22
C LYS A 261 -14.52 6.45 8.56
N GLU A 262 -15.32 6.04 7.57
CA GLU A 262 -16.33 4.98 7.73
C GLU A 262 -15.73 3.58 7.84
N VAL A 263 -14.77 3.25 6.98
CA VAL A 263 -14.01 2.00 7.08
C VAL A 263 -12.56 2.31 6.77
N GLY A 264 -11.70 2.08 7.77
CA GLY A 264 -10.26 1.98 7.62
C GLY A 264 -9.78 0.66 8.17
N SER A 265 -8.57 0.31 7.84
CA SER A 265 -7.87 -0.85 8.37
C SER A 265 -6.41 -0.50 8.52
N ALA A 266 -5.79 -0.99 9.58
CA ALA A 266 -4.39 -0.69 9.88
C ALA A 266 -3.71 -1.94 10.42
N PHE A 267 -2.44 -2.13 10.06
CA PHE A 267 -1.56 -2.99 10.84
C PHE A 267 -1.30 -2.33 12.19
N ILE A 268 -1.36 -3.09 13.29
CA ILE A 268 -1.04 -2.63 14.63
C ILE A 268 0.30 -3.22 15.04
N GLY A 269 1.22 -2.37 15.49
CA GLY A 269 2.49 -2.79 16.08
C GLY A 269 3.56 -3.29 15.10
N CYS A 270 3.31 -3.27 13.78
CA CYS A 270 4.37 -3.49 12.78
C CYS A 270 5.43 -2.39 12.82
N SER A 271 6.62 -2.67 12.30
CA SER A 271 7.58 -1.62 11.98
C SER A 271 7.22 -0.88 10.68
N PRO A 272 7.74 0.35 10.46
CA PRO A 272 7.55 1.07 9.21
C PRO A 272 8.04 0.28 7.99
N GLU A 273 9.19 -0.38 8.07
CA GLU A 273 9.76 -1.17 6.98
C GLU A 273 8.91 -2.40 6.63
N PHE A 274 8.19 -2.97 7.59
CA PHE A 274 7.31 -4.11 7.34
C PHE A 274 6.11 -3.71 6.49
N GLU A 275 5.38 -2.67 6.90
CA GLU A 275 4.22 -2.17 6.16
C GLU A 275 4.64 -1.64 4.77
N PHE A 276 5.70 -0.83 4.72
CA PHE A 276 6.27 -0.31 3.48
C PHE A 276 6.73 -1.41 2.52
N GLY A 277 7.41 -2.44 3.05
CA GLY A 277 7.90 -3.57 2.27
C GLY A 277 6.77 -4.45 1.71
N LEU A 278 5.77 -4.79 2.52
CA LEU A 278 4.62 -5.58 2.05
C LEU A 278 3.78 -4.85 1.02
N TYR A 279 3.55 -3.55 1.20
CA TYR A 279 2.83 -2.75 0.21
C TYR A 279 3.62 -2.65 -1.09
N THR A 280 4.94 -2.49 -1.03
CA THR A 280 5.81 -2.54 -2.22
C THR A 280 5.74 -3.89 -2.93
N LEU A 281 5.86 -5.00 -2.20
CA LEU A 281 5.75 -6.36 -2.75
C LEU A 281 4.42 -6.55 -3.50
N CYS A 282 3.31 -6.20 -2.85
CA CYS A 282 1.98 -6.36 -3.43
C CYS A 282 1.72 -5.42 -4.60
N PHE A 283 2.27 -4.21 -4.57
CA PHE A 283 2.21 -3.28 -5.69
C PHE A 283 2.91 -3.82 -6.93
N LEU A 284 4.10 -4.42 -6.74
CA LEU A 284 4.87 -5.01 -7.84
C LEU A 284 4.29 -6.34 -8.33
N ALA A 285 3.66 -7.13 -7.45
CA ALA A 285 3.15 -8.44 -7.80
C ALA A 285 1.70 -8.43 -8.33
N ARG A 286 0.84 -7.56 -7.77
CA ARG A 286 -0.62 -7.54 -7.99
C ARG A 286 -1.16 -6.10 -8.03
N PRO A 287 -0.63 -5.20 -8.87
CA PRO A 287 -1.15 -3.83 -8.94
C PRO A 287 -2.63 -3.83 -9.33
N GLY A 288 -3.47 -3.12 -8.56
CA GLY A 288 -4.91 -3.03 -8.81
C GLY A 288 -5.71 -4.29 -8.49
N ARG A 289 -5.10 -5.32 -7.89
CA ARG A 289 -5.76 -6.59 -7.52
C ARG A 289 -5.45 -6.95 -6.07
N ALA A 290 -6.30 -7.78 -5.47
CA ALA A 290 -6.04 -8.33 -4.15
C ALA A 290 -4.75 -9.16 -4.18
N CYS A 291 -3.82 -8.84 -3.28
CA CYS A 291 -2.58 -9.55 -3.05
C CYS A 291 -2.74 -10.43 -1.81
N HIS A 292 -2.92 -11.73 -2.03
CA HIS A 292 -3.14 -12.68 -0.94
C HIS A 292 -1.81 -13.11 -0.31
N LEU A 293 -1.71 -12.90 1.00
CA LEU A 293 -0.51 -13.14 1.80
C LEU A 293 -0.83 -14.06 2.99
N SER A 294 0.23 -14.60 3.62
CA SER A 294 0.15 -15.28 4.91
C SER A 294 1.09 -14.60 5.89
N LEU A 295 0.57 -14.22 7.06
CA LEU A 295 1.37 -13.67 8.15
C LEU A 295 1.14 -14.49 9.41
N GLY A 296 2.19 -15.10 9.98
CA GLY A 296 2.07 -15.86 11.21
C GLY A 296 1.10 -17.04 11.11
N GLY A 297 0.93 -17.61 9.90
CA GLY A 297 -0.02 -18.69 9.62
C GLY A 297 -1.47 -18.25 9.36
N HIS A 298 -1.75 -16.94 9.36
CA HIS A 298 -3.07 -16.40 9.06
C HIS A 298 -3.11 -15.73 7.68
N SER A 299 -4.17 -16.02 6.92
CA SER A 299 -4.37 -15.40 5.62
C SER A 299 -4.86 -13.96 5.76
N LEU A 300 -4.30 -13.08 4.94
CA LEU A 300 -4.81 -11.72 4.74
C LEU A 300 -4.66 -11.31 3.29
N SER A 301 -5.28 -10.19 2.92
CA SER A 301 -5.09 -9.59 1.60
C SER A 301 -4.68 -8.14 1.73
N ILE A 302 -3.81 -7.68 0.84
CA ILE A 302 -3.47 -6.27 0.69
C ILE A 302 -4.00 -5.81 -0.66
N GLN A 303 -4.64 -4.65 -0.69
CA GLN A 303 -5.03 -4.00 -1.93
C GLN A 303 -4.08 -2.83 -2.18
N THR A 304 -3.52 -2.78 -3.38
CA THR A 304 -2.76 -1.61 -3.87
C THR A 304 -3.35 -1.11 -5.17
N TYR A 305 -3.27 0.18 -5.44
CA TYR A 305 -3.68 0.75 -6.72
C TYR A 305 -2.56 1.61 -7.31
N PRO A 306 -2.27 1.46 -8.61
CA PRO A 306 -1.36 2.36 -9.30
C PRO A 306 -2.02 3.69 -9.60
N TRP A 307 -1.20 4.74 -9.60
CA TRP A 307 -1.57 5.99 -10.22
C TRP A 307 -1.59 5.82 -11.74
N THR A 308 -2.70 6.20 -12.38
CA THR A 308 -2.94 5.93 -13.81
C THR A 308 -2.85 7.15 -14.70
N LYS A 309 -2.78 8.37 -14.15
CA LYS A 309 -2.76 9.61 -14.96
C LYS A 309 -1.37 10.02 -15.42
N SER A 310 -0.32 9.53 -14.76
CA SER A 310 1.08 9.82 -15.10
C SER A 310 1.97 8.65 -14.72
N THR A 311 3.17 8.63 -15.30
CA THR A 311 4.21 7.63 -15.06
C THR A 311 5.55 8.33 -14.82
N TYR A 312 6.53 7.59 -14.32
CA TYR A 312 7.91 8.04 -14.18
C TYR A 312 8.88 7.07 -14.85
N GLY A 313 10.07 7.58 -15.23
CA GLY A 313 11.10 6.80 -15.89
C GLY A 313 10.59 6.05 -17.11
N ASN A 314 10.87 4.75 -17.18
CA ASN A 314 10.49 3.87 -18.28
C ASN A 314 9.03 3.40 -18.21
N GLY A 315 8.09 4.30 -17.94
CA GLY A 315 6.66 3.99 -17.85
C GLY A 315 6.25 3.31 -16.53
N ARG A 316 7.07 3.40 -15.47
CA ARG A 316 6.73 2.89 -14.14
C ARG A 316 5.62 3.75 -13.51
N ARG A 317 4.82 3.15 -12.63
CA ARG A 317 3.64 3.79 -12.02
C ARG A 317 3.90 4.07 -10.55
N PHE A 318 3.45 5.24 -10.09
CA PHE A 318 3.43 5.58 -8.67
C PHE A 318 2.40 4.72 -7.93
N ILE A 319 2.60 4.51 -6.63
CA ILE A 319 1.54 3.94 -5.80
C ILE A 319 0.52 5.04 -5.45
N ALA A 320 -0.75 4.79 -5.79
CA ALA A 320 -1.84 5.71 -5.46
C ALA A 320 -2.43 5.41 -4.09
N THR A 321 -2.62 4.14 -3.75
CA THR A 321 -3.06 3.77 -2.40
C THR A 321 -2.68 2.33 -2.10
N ALA A 322 -2.57 2.02 -0.83
CA ALA A 322 -2.29 0.71 -0.29
C ALA A 322 -2.96 0.58 1.07
N TYR A 323 -3.60 -0.55 1.32
CA TYR A 323 -4.18 -0.88 2.62
C TYR A 323 -4.37 -2.38 2.76
N VAL A 324 -4.30 -2.87 4.01
CA VAL A 324 -4.70 -4.23 4.35
C VAL A 324 -6.22 -4.37 4.26
N MET A 325 -6.75 -5.41 3.62
CA MET A 325 -8.20 -5.60 3.52
C MET A 325 -8.74 -6.17 4.83
N SER A 326 -9.80 -5.55 5.36
CA SER A 326 -10.63 -6.11 6.44
C SER A 326 -12.03 -6.45 5.91
N PRO A 327 -12.72 -7.45 6.50
CA PRO A 327 -14.09 -7.83 6.14
C PRO A 327 -15.13 -6.70 6.21
#